data_AF-A0A6C0DM20-F1
#
_entry.id   AF-A0A6C0DM20-F1
#
_cell.length_a   1.000
_cell.length_b   1.000
_cell.length_c   1.000
_cell.angle_alpha   90.00
_cell.angle_beta   90.00
_cell.angle_gamma   90.00
#
_symmetry.space_group_name_H-M   'P 1'
#
loop_
_entity.id
_entity.type
_entity.pdbx_description
1 polymer ?
#
loop_
_entity_poly.entity_id
_entity_poly.type
_entity_poly.pdbx_seq_one_letter_code
_entity_poly.pdbx_strand_id
1 'polypeptide(L)'
;MKTMKTIMNNENDMDHFCFTRYLYTKVEVKQSLMLSLLDHNYDESLFWAYEMYFSGFENETFEYLYILYEDLYEVKNTGLKKYIKNVFNNWEQLKQDWLLGSIVMTLCYRNYSLENFVCKFFKVKCEQKPTYHNNRNFIINLKESDIEKYKTRICEPNKAYKLLSEVCRYPIRKNIVKLFETFIPSNVKELYWYHWLYYAAKSPVWQSRINQYNGKINHENLSVDFHDECEEKMAEFYSLWGYEPDEQPLEVQNNNLGVFDDTYMDNQMGIKEFCDTYGVNIIMKKIMKKKTKEIEVLENTFVPRNS
;
A
#
# COMPACT_ATOMS: atom_id res chain seq x y z
N MET A 1 -20.55 -2.42 5.50
CA MET A 1 -19.43 -1.46 5.47
C MET A 1 -18.17 -2.26 5.18
N LYS A 2 -17.42 -1.95 4.12
CA LYS A 2 -16.19 -2.71 3.80
C LYS A 2 -15.19 -2.49 4.94
N THR A 3 -14.61 -3.56 5.45
CA THR A 3 -13.53 -3.46 6.45
C THR A 3 -12.18 -3.35 5.73
N MET A 4 -11.14 -2.86 6.40
CA MET A 4 -9.78 -2.90 5.83
C MET A 4 -9.39 -4.31 5.38
N LYS A 5 -9.81 -5.34 6.12
CA LYS A 5 -9.65 -6.75 5.72
C LYS A 5 -10.37 -7.10 4.43
N THR A 6 -11.59 -6.62 4.25
CA THR A 6 -12.35 -6.86 3.02
C THR A 6 -11.68 -6.21 1.82
N ILE A 7 -11.14 -4.99 1.94
CA ILE A 7 -10.47 -4.34 0.81
C ILE A 7 -9.13 -5.02 0.50
N MET A 8 -8.30 -5.27 1.51
CA MET A 8 -7.01 -5.94 1.28
C MET A 8 -7.20 -7.35 0.73
N ASN A 9 -8.22 -8.09 1.18
CA ASN A 9 -8.47 -9.45 0.71
C ASN A 9 -9.21 -9.51 -0.64
N ASN A 10 -10.05 -8.52 -0.98
CA ASN A 10 -10.73 -8.49 -2.28
C ASN A 10 -9.78 -8.10 -3.43
N GLU A 11 -8.60 -7.58 -3.12
CA GLU A 11 -7.56 -7.23 -4.10
C GLU A 11 -6.45 -8.28 -4.19
N ASN A 12 -6.66 -9.48 -3.61
CA ASN A 12 -5.63 -10.53 -3.50
C ASN A 12 -5.61 -11.52 -4.68
N ASP A 13 -5.63 -11.02 -5.91
CA ASP A 13 -5.44 -11.85 -7.11
C ASP A 13 -4.81 -11.08 -8.28
N MET A 14 -4.52 -11.81 -9.37
CA MET A 14 -3.93 -11.24 -10.59
C MET A 14 -4.86 -10.27 -11.32
N ASP A 15 -6.17 -10.37 -11.14
CA ASP A 15 -7.13 -9.50 -11.81
C ASP A 15 -7.04 -8.08 -11.24
N HIS A 16 -6.79 -7.99 -9.93
CA HIS A 16 -6.65 -6.74 -9.19
C HIS A 16 -5.22 -6.19 -9.17
N PHE A 17 -4.22 -6.98 -9.59
CA PHE A 17 -2.85 -6.51 -9.75
C PHE A 17 -2.77 -5.44 -10.85
N CYS A 18 -2.36 -4.23 -10.49
CA CYS A 18 -2.15 -3.10 -11.39
C CYS A 18 -1.06 -2.15 -10.91
N PHE A 19 -0.51 -1.41 -11.86
CA PHE A 19 0.48 -0.36 -11.63
C PHE A 19 -0.15 1.04 -11.60
N THR A 20 0.39 1.91 -10.76
CA THR A 20 -0.02 3.32 -10.64
C THR A 20 0.61 4.20 -11.72
N ARG A 21 0.35 5.52 -11.68
CA ARG A 21 0.88 6.52 -12.64
C ARG A 21 2.40 6.51 -12.75
N TYR A 22 3.12 6.16 -11.67
CA TYR A 22 4.58 6.03 -11.62
C TYR A 22 5.04 4.59 -11.40
N LEU A 23 4.20 3.63 -11.79
CA LEU A 23 4.52 2.20 -11.83
C LEU A 23 4.82 1.55 -10.48
N TYR A 24 4.21 2.05 -9.40
CA TYR A 24 4.16 1.32 -8.13
C TYR A 24 3.03 0.30 -8.15
N THR A 25 3.16 -0.79 -7.40
CA THR A 25 2.04 -1.73 -7.20
C THR A 25 0.94 -1.07 -6.37
N LYS A 26 -0.31 -1.03 -6.86
CA LYS A 26 -1.42 -0.32 -6.17
C LYS A 26 -1.64 -0.79 -4.73
N VAL A 27 -1.65 -2.11 -4.48
CA VAL A 27 -1.88 -2.66 -3.13
C VAL A 27 -0.79 -2.23 -2.15
N GLU A 28 0.46 -2.14 -2.63
CA GLU A 28 1.60 -1.76 -1.80
C GLU A 28 1.67 -0.24 -1.58
N VAL A 29 1.11 0.57 -2.49
CA VAL A 29 0.89 2.02 -2.27
C VAL A 29 -0.10 2.25 -1.12
N LYS A 30 -1.20 1.49 -1.06
CA LYS A 30 -2.16 1.56 0.06
C LYS A 30 -1.48 1.24 1.39
N GLN A 31 -0.70 0.18 1.42
CA GLN A 31 0.07 -0.24 2.59
C GLN A 31 1.10 0.81 3.02
N SER A 32 1.82 1.39 2.06
CA SER A 32 2.82 2.42 2.33
C SER A 32 2.16 3.71 2.85
N LEU A 33 0.96 4.06 2.35
CA LEU A 33 0.15 5.14 2.91
C LEU A 33 -0.25 4.87 4.36
N MET A 34 -0.76 3.66 4.68
CA MET A 34 -1.11 3.29 6.04
C MET A 34 0.09 3.40 6.99
N LEU A 35 1.23 2.82 6.62
CA LEU A 35 2.41 2.80 7.50
C LEU A 35 3.00 4.20 7.68
N SER A 36 3.11 5.01 6.62
CA SER A 36 3.60 6.40 6.74
C SER A 36 2.66 7.26 7.61
N LEU A 37 1.35 7.01 7.59
CA LEU A 37 0.39 7.66 8.49
C LEU A 37 0.65 7.28 9.95
N LEU A 38 0.89 5.99 10.23
CA LEU A 38 1.21 5.51 11.59
C LEU A 38 2.56 6.05 12.08
N ASP A 39 3.52 6.24 11.19
CA ASP A 39 4.81 6.86 11.51
C ASP A 39 4.72 8.39 11.66
N HIS A 40 3.55 8.99 11.45
CA HIS A 40 3.34 10.44 11.39
C HIS A 40 4.22 11.15 10.34
N ASN A 41 4.64 10.43 9.29
CA ASN A 41 5.45 10.97 8.19
C ASN A 41 4.56 11.63 7.13
N TYR A 42 4.22 12.89 7.35
CA TYR A 42 3.26 13.61 6.52
C TYR A 42 3.67 13.73 5.04
N ASP A 43 4.96 13.87 4.74
CA ASP A 43 5.43 14.06 3.36
C ASP A 43 5.25 12.79 2.54
N GLU A 44 5.66 11.66 3.13
CA GLU A 44 5.50 10.33 2.54
C GLU A 44 4.02 9.93 2.45
N SER A 45 3.21 10.23 3.48
CA SER A 45 1.76 9.98 3.42
C SER A 45 1.08 10.78 2.31
N LEU A 46 1.43 12.05 2.14
CA LEU A 46 0.91 12.85 1.04
C LEU A 46 1.37 12.30 -0.32
N PHE A 47 2.63 11.87 -0.43
CA PHE A 47 3.13 11.23 -1.65
C PHE A 47 2.30 10.01 -2.03
N TRP A 48 2.10 9.05 -1.11
CA TRP A 48 1.34 7.83 -1.41
C TRP A 48 -0.14 8.08 -1.68
N ALA A 49 -0.77 9.01 -0.94
CA ALA A 49 -2.15 9.39 -1.19
C ALA A 49 -2.32 10.01 -2.59
N TYR A 50 -1.40 10.90 -2.99
CA TYR A 50 -1.45 11.51 -4.32
C TYR A 50 -1.00 10.56 -5.44
N GLU A 51 -0.15 9.58 -5.14
CA GLU A 51 0.17 8.51 -6.09
C GLU A 51 -1.08 7.73 -6.47
N MET A 52 -1.90 7.33 -5.50
CA MET A 52 -3.15 6.64 -5.78
C MET A 52 -4.19 7.58 -6.42
N TYR A 53 -4.39 8.79 -5.88
CA TYR A 53 -5.37 9.75 -6.38
C TYR A 53 -5.14 10.10 -7.85
N PHE A 54 -3.93 10.55 -8.22
CA PHE A 54 -3.62 10.95 -9.60
C PHE A 54 -3.36 9.77 -10.54
N SER A 55 -3.41 8.53 -10.04
CA SER A 55 -3.54 7.34 -10.90
C SER A 55 -4.97 7.13 -11.42
N GLY A 56 -5.90 8.02 -11.05
CA GLY A 56 -7.30 7.96 -11.42
C GLY A 56 -8.15 7.13 -10.46
N PHE A 57 -7.64 6.87 -9.25
CA PHE A 57 -8.36 6.16 -8.20
C PHE A 57 -8.91 7.14 -7.15
N GLU A 58 -9.45 8.29 -7.56
CA GLU A 58 -9.76 9.40 -6.65
C GLU A 58 -10.80 8.99 -5.59
N ASN A 59 -11.94 8.45 -6.02
CA ASN A 59 -13.00 7.97 -5.11
C ASN A 59 -12.49 6.85 -4.19
N GLU A 60 -11.73 5.91 -4.75
CA GLU A 60 -11.13 4.80 -4.00
C GLU A 60 -10.13 5.32 -2.95
N THR A 61 -9.43 6.42 -3.24
CA THR A 61 -8.50 7.05 -2.30
C THR A 61 -9.21 7.68 -1.12
N PHE A 62 -10.32 8.38 -1.36
CA PHE A 62 -11.16 8.89 -0.27
C PHE A 62 -11.83 7.76 0.53
N GLU A 63 -12.33 6.71 -0.13
CA GLU A 63 -12.90 5.53 0.55
C GLU A 63 -11.85 4.87 1.45
N TYR A 64 -10.62 4.71 0.95
CA TYR A 64 -9.53 4.11 1.71
C TYR A 64 -9.10 4.97 2.91
N LEU A 65 -8.97 6.29 2.75
CA LEU A 65 -8.67 7.21 3.87
C LEU A 65 -9.78 7.20 4.93
N TYR A 66 -11.05 7.09 4.52
CA TYR A 66 -12.16 6.99 5.46
C TYR A 66 -12.12 5.68 6.26
N ILE A 67 -11.74 4.57 5.63
CA ILE A 67 -11.53 3.28 6.30
C ILE A 67 -10.35 3.34 7.27
N LEU A 68 -9.22 3.93 6.86
CA LEU A 68 -8.09 4.18 7.74
C LEU A 68 -8.52 5.01 8.97
N TYR A 69 -9.31 6.05 8.76
CA TYR A 69 -9.88 6.83 9.85
C TYR A 69 -10.73 5.97 10.81
N GLU A 70 -11.66 5.16 10.30
CA GLU A 70 -12.54 4.35 11.16
C GLU A 70 -11.79 3.26 11.91
N ASP A 71 -10.87 2.56 11.26
CA ASP A 71 -10.16 1.42 11.86
C ASP A 71 -9.02 1.86 12.78
N LEU A 72 -8.38 3.02 12.53
CA LEU A 72 -7.18 3.46 13.26
C LEU A 72 -7.41 4.71 14.11
N TYR A 73 -8.28 5.65 13.73
CA TYR A 73 -8.35 6.97 14.36
C TYR A 73 -9.67 7.26 15.11
N GLU A 74 -10.79 6.66 14.73
CA GLU A 74 -12.14 7.05 15.20
C GLU A 74 -12.29 6.99 16.72
N VAL A 75 -11.74 5.96 17.38
CA VAL A 75 -11.83 5.79 18.85
C VAL A 75 -11.31 7.00 19.60
N LYS A 76 -10.20 7.59 19.13
CA LYS A 76 -9.59 8.78 19.76
C LYS A 76 -10.11 10.09 19.18
N ASN A 77 -10.76 10.06 18.01
CA ASN A 77 -11.03 11.27 17.21
C ASN A 77 -12.45 11.29 16.60
N THR A 78 -13.47 10.91 17.37
CA THR A 78 -14.86 10.78 16.91
C THR A 78 -15.40 12.02 16.18
N GLY A 79 -14.94 13.22 16.54
CA GLY A 79 -15.30 14.48 15.89
C GLY A 79 -14.82 14.63 14.43
N LEU A 80 -13.82 13.85 13.99
CA LEU A 80 -13.31 13.92 12.62
C LEU A 80 -14.25 13.28 11.59
N LYS A 81 -15.18 12.40 12.00
CA LYS A 81 -16.13 11.76 11.08
C LYS A 81 -16.88 12.78 10.23
N LYS A 82 -17.43 13.82 10.88
CA LYS A 82 -18.18 14.90 10.21
C LYS A 82 -17.26 15.73 9.31
N TYR A 83 -16.05 16.02 9.78
CA TYR A 83 -15.06 16.75 8.99
C TYR A 83 -14.70 16.01 7.70
N ILE A 84 -14.29 14.74 7.78
CA ILE A 84 -13.88 13.94 6.60
C ILE A 84 -15.03 13.83 5.59
N LYS A 85 -16.26 13.57 6.07
CA LYS A 85 -17.45 13.54 5.19
C LYS A 85 -17.70 14.87 4.50
N ASN A 86 -17.59 15.99 5.22
CA ASN A 86 -17.75 17.31 4.62
C ASN A 86 -16.67 17.61 3.58
N VAL A 87 -15.41 17.25 3.85
CA VAL A 87 -14.31 17.43 2.90
C VAL A 87 -14.53 16.59 1.65
N PHE A 88 -14.95 15.33 1.79
CA PHE A 88 -15.30 14.47 0.65
C PHE A 88 -16.42 15.06 -0.20
N ASN A 89 -17.54 15.46 0.42
CA ASN A 89 -18.67 16.07 -0.29
C ASN A 89 -18.25 17.36 -1.03
N ASN A 90 -17.41 18.18 -0.40
CA ASN A 90 -16.87 19.39 -1.04
C ASN A 90 -15.97 19.04 -2.23
N TRP A 91 -15.15 18.00 -2.10
CA TRP A 91 -14.33 17.51 -3.20
C TRP A 91 -15.18 16.97 -4.35
N GLU A 92 -16.27 16.25 -4.09
CA GLU A 92 -17.17 15.79 -5.15
C GLU A 92 -17.73 16.93 -6.00
N GLN A 93 -18.00 18.08 -5.37
CA GLN A 93 -18.54 19.28 -6.03
C GLN A 93 -17.47 20.13 -6.71
N LEU A 94 -16.33 20.34 -6.03
CA LEU A 94 -15.31 21.33 -6.45
C LEU A 94 -14.13 20.71 -7.19
N LYS A 95 -13.92 19.39 -7.04
CA LYS A 95 -12.78 18.63 -7.59
C LYS A 95 -11.40 19.20 -7.23
N GLN A 96 -11.30 19.87 -6.07
CA GLN A 96 -10.06 20.42 -5.54
C GLN A 96 -9.23 19.33 -4.84
N ASP A 97 -8.11 18.95 -5.45
CA ASP A 97 -7.22 17.88 -5.01
C ASP A 97 -6.56 18.13 -3.63
N TRP A 98 -6.31 19.37 -3.22
CA TRP A 98 -5.78 19.70 -1.89
C TRP A 98 -6.72 19.35 -0.74
N LEU A 99 -8.01 19.10 -1.01
CA LEU A 99 -8.97 18.61 -0.02
C LEU A 99 -8.60 17.20 0.47
N LEU A 100 -8.10 16.34 -0.42
CA LEU A 100 -7.56 15.03 -0.04
C LEU A 100 -6.39 15.20 0.94
N GLY A 101 -5.43 16.05 0.57
CA GLY A 101 -4.24 16.29 1.38
C GLY A 101 -4.55 16.90 2.75
N SER A 102 -5.66 17.65 2.88
CA SER A 102 -6.14 18.17 4.17
C SER A 102 -6.56 17.04 5.13
N ILE A 103 -7.20 15.98 4.62
CA ILE A 103 -7.51 14.78 5.41
C ILE A 103 -6.22 14.08 5.82
N VAL A 104 -5.31 13.81 4.86
CA VAL A 104 -4.04 13.12 5.12
C VAL A 104 -3.23 13.86 6.19
N MET A 105 -3.02 15.16 6.01
CA MET A 105 -2.31 15.99 6.98
C MET A 105 -3.00 15.99 8.34
N THR A 106 -4.32 16.11 8.40
CA THR A 106 -5.04 16.07 9.67
C THR A 106 -4.82 14.72 10.38
N LEU A 107 -4.89 13.59 9.67
CA LEU A 107 -4.65 12.27 10.25
C LEU A 107 -3.20 12.09 10.70
N CYS A 108 -2.20 12.54 9.93
CA CYS A 108 -0.78 12.50 10.31
C CYS A 108 -0.48 13.23 11.63
N TYR A 109 -1.30 14.20 12.05
CA TYR A 109 -1.09 14.94 13.31
C TYR A 109 -1.98 14.46 14.47
N ARG A 110 -2.80 13.43 14.23
CA ARG A 110 -3.76 12.90 15.20
C ARG A 110 -3.26 11.62 15.82
N ASN A 111 -3.50 11.44 17.11
CA ASN A 111 -3.21 10.17 17.77
C ASN A 111 -4.19 9.08 17.27
N TYR A 112 -3.67 7.89 16.97
CA TYR A 112 -4.47 6.72 16.60
C TYR A 112 -4.57 5.69 17.75
N SER A 113 -5.47 4.72 17.60
CA SER A 113 -5.53 3.49 18.39
C SER A 113 -5.69 2.30 17.45
N LEU A 114 -4.75 1.35 17.52
CA LEU A 114 -4.74 0.14 16.71
C LEU A 114 -5.48 -1.03 17.36
N GLU A 115 -6.02 -0.87 18.57
CA GLU A 115 -6.74 -1.94 19.29
C GLU A 115 -7.83 -2.59 18.44
N ASN A 116 -8.72 -1.77 17.88
CA ASN A 116 -9.83 -2.24 17.06
C ASN A 116 -9.33 -2.93 15.80
N PHE A 117 -8.38 -2.30 15.11
CA PHE A 117 -7.78 -2.84 13.91
C PHE A 117 -7.11 -4.20 14.17
N VAL A 118 -6.21 -4.30 15.16
CA VAL A 118 -5.50 -5.54 15.49
C VAL A 118 -6.47 -6.63 15.95
N CYS A 119 -7.44 -6.30 16.80
CA CYS A 119 -8.45 -7.25 17.25
C CYS A 119 -9.31 -7.80 16.12
N LYS A 120 -9.73 -6.96 15.16
CA LYS A 120 -10.60 -7.37 14.05
C LYS A 120 -9.83 -8.06 12.93
N PHE A 121 -8.72 -7.48 12.51
CA PHE A 121 -7.95 -7.92 11.35
C PHE A 121 -7.19 -9.22 11.64
N PHE A 122 -6.39 -9.22 12.72
CA PHE A 122 -5.55 -10.35 13.13
C PHE A 122 -6.26 -11.33 14.08
N LYS A 123 -7.45 -10.98 14.59
CA LYS A 123 -8.19 -11.80 15.58
C LYS A 123 -7.41 -12.04 16.88
N VAL A 124 -6.59 -11.06 17.27
CA VAL A 124 -5.73 -11.12 18.47
C VAL A 124 -6.18 -10.07 19.48
N LYS A 125 -6.39 -10.49 20.74
CA LYS A 125 -6.68 -9.56 21.84
C LYS A 125 -5.47 -8.70 22.14
N CYS A 126 -5.67 -7.40 22.24
CA CYS A 126 -4.61 -6.44 22.51
C CYS A 126 -5.11 -5.20 23.24
N GLU A 127 -4.16 -4.41 23.73
CA GLU A 127 -4.37 -3.11 24.39
C GLU A 127 -3.34 -2.09 23.86
N GLN A 128 -3.78 -0.87 23.55
CA GLN A 128 -2.93 0.23 23.12
C GLN A 128 -2.16 0.74 24.35
N LYS A 129 -0.84 0.83 24.23
CA LYS A 129 -0.01 1.50 25.24
C LYS A 129 -0.40 2.98 25.32
N PRO A 130 -0.35 3.60 26.51
CA PRO A 130 -0.51 5.04 26.64
C PRO A 130 0.46 5.78 25.71
N THR A 131 -0.07 6.58 24.79
CA THR A 131 0.72 7.38 23.85
C THR A 131 1.02 8.73 24.47
N TYR A 132 2.31 9.09 24.60
CA TYR A 132 2.76 10.37 25.15
C TYR A 132 3.00 11.47 24.11
N HIS A 133 2.64 11.22 22.83
CA HIS A 133 2.72 12.25 21.80
C HIS A 133 1.75 13.39 22.09
N ASN A 134 2.23 14.63 21.91
CA ASN A 134 1.43 15.84 22.07
C ASN A 134 0.22 15.80 21.13
N ASN A 135 -0.96 15.50 21.68
CA ASN A 135 -2.19 15.44 20.91
C ASN A 135 -2.57 16.83 20.43
N ARG A 136 -2.28 17.11 19.16
CA ARG A 136 -2.64 18.35 18.50
C ARG A 136 -4.02 18.17 17.90
N ASN A 137 -5.05 18.69 18.57
CA ASN A 137 -6.46 18.56 18.16
C ASN A 137 -6.91 19.52 17.03
N PHE A 138 -6.00 20.15 16.30
CA PHE A 138 -6.36 21.06 15.19
C PHE A 138 -6.59 20.33 13.85
N ILE A 139 -7.48 20.87 13.02
CA ILE A 139 -7.67 20.43 11.63
C ILE A 139 -6.68 21.20 10.76
N ILE A 140 -6.08 20.52 9.78
CA ILE A 140 -5.17 21.13 8.81
C ILE A 140 -5.89 21.23 7.47
N ASN A 141 -5.97 22.45 6.94
CA ASN A 141 -6.49 22.69 5.59
C ASN A 141 -5.34 23.10 4.69
N LEU A 142 -5.07 22.29 3.67
CA LEU A 142 -4.10 22.61 2.64
C LEU A 142 -4.70 23.52 1.58
N LYS A 143 -3.81 24.17 0.84
CA LYS A 143 -4.08 24.93 -0.37
C LYS A 143 -3.41 24.25 -1.56
N GLU A 144 -3.75 24.71 -2.76
CA GLU A 144 -3.14 24.22 -4.00
C GLU A 144 -1.60 24.27 -3.97
N SER A 145 -1.03 25.38 -3.48
CA SER A 145 0.43 25.55 -3.39
C SER A 145 1.13 24.51 -2.53
N ASP A 146 0.43 23.93 -1.54
CA ASP A 146 1.01 22.97 -0.60
C ASP A 146 1.21 21.59 -1.24
N ILE A 147 0.48 21.33 -2.34
CA ILE A 147 0.45 20.02 -2.98
C ILE A 147 1.11 19.99 -4.36
N GLU A 148 1.58 21.13 -4.85
CA GLU A 148 2.12 21.29 -6.20
C GLU A 148 3.23 20.26 -6.50
N LYS A 149 4.08 19.98 -5.51
CA LYS A 149 5.15 18.97 -5.62
C LYS A 149 4.65 17.52 -5.77
N TYR A 150 3.37 17.22 -5.52
CA TYR A 150 2.80 15.86 -5.66
C TYR A 150 1.92 15.69 -6.90
N LYS A 151 1.62 16.79 -7.61
CA LYS A 151 0.90 16.74 -8.88
C LYS A 151 1.66 15.92 -9.92
N THR A 152 0.92 15.39 -10.88
CA THR A 152 1.52 14.59 -11.95
C THR A 152 2.47 15.45 -12.76
N ARG A 153 3.72 15.00 -12.85
CA ARG A 153 4.73 15.65 -13.66
C ARG A 153 4.68 15.11 -15.08
N ILE A 154 4.65 16.02 -16.04
CA ILE A 154 4.74 15.71 -17.47
C ILE A 154 6.15 16.10 -17.92
N CYS A 155 6.88 15.15 -18.48
CA CYS A 155 8.20 15.41 -19.06
C CYS A 155 8.07 16.03 -20.45
N GLU A 156 9.15 16.68 -20.91
CA GLU A 156 9.27 17.04 -22.31
C GLU A 156 9.24 15.77 -23.20
N PRO A 157 8.73 15.87 -24.44
CA PRO A 157 8.78 14.78 -25.41
C PRO A 157 10.18 14.16 -25.52
N ASN A 158 10.24 12.84 -25.60
CA ASN A 158 11.44 11.99 -25.66
C ASN A 158 12.31 12.01 -24.39
N LYS A 159 11.76 12.43 -23.23
CA LYS A 159 12.42 12.35 -21.92
C LYS A 159 11.60 11.55 -20.89
N ALA A 160 10.58 10.83 -21.32
CA ALA A 160 9.72 10.02 -20.46
C ALA A 160 10.51 8.97 -19.65
N TYR A 161 11.53 8.36 -20.26
CA TYR A 161 12.43 7.41 -19.60
C TYR A 161 13.20 8.00 -18.40
N LYS A 162 13.29 9.33 -18.23
CA LYS A 162 13.91 9.93 -17.04
C LYS A 162 12.93 10.17 -15.91
N LEU A 163 11.62 10.16 -16.19
CA LEU A 163 10.60 10.62 -15.26
C LEU A 163 10.65 9.85 -13.94
N LEU A 164 10.69 8.52 -13.99
CA LEU A 164 10.65 7.67 -12.80
C LEU A 164 11.79 7.98 -11.83
N SER A 165 13.02 8.17 -12.35
CA SER A 165 14.17 8.55 -11.54
C SER A 165 14.03 9.89 -10.82
N GLU A 166 13.16 10.77 -11.31
CA GLU A 166 12.95 12.09 -10.74
C GLU A 166 11.71 12.16 -9.82
N VAL A 167 10.73 11.28 -10.00
CA VAL A 167 9.45 11.31 -9.26
C VAL A 167 9.29 10.22 -8.20
N CYS A 168 9.95 9.06 -8.36
CA CYS A 168 9.92 7.94 -7.42
C CYS A 168 10.76 8.25 -6.17
N ARG A 169 10.20 9.04 -5.25
CA ARG A 169 10.89 9.58 -4.06
C ARG A 169 10.98 8.63 -2.89
N TYR A 170 9.99 7.74 -2.74
CA TYR A 170 9.88 6.85 -1.60
C TYR A 170 9.87 5.39 -2.07
N PRO A 171 10.60 4.50 -1.39
CA PRO A 171 10.51 3.08 -1.66
C PRO A 171 9.23 2.49 -1.08
N ILE A 172 8.66 1.51 -1.76
CA ILE A 172 7.52 0.75 -1.24
C ILE A 172 7.91 0.03 0.05
N ARG A 173 7.02 0.10 1.04
CA ARG A 173 7.20 -0.52 2.37
C ARG A 173 6.77 -1.99 2.35
N LYS A 174 7.66 -2.88 1.93
CA LYS A 174 7.35 -4.32 1.75
C LYS A 174 7.47 -5.21 2.98
N ASN A 175 7.98 -4.69 4.09
CA ASN A 175 8.22 -5.48 5.30
C ASN A 175 6.93 -6.03 5.93
N ILE A 176 5.74 -5.69 5.42
CA ILE A 176 4.45 -6.14 5.95
C ILE A 176 3.67 -7.08 4.99
N VAL A 177 4.23 -7.44 3.84
CA VAL A 177 3.56 -8.26 2.81
C VAL A 177 3.05 -9.59 3.39
N LYS A 178 3.88 -10.30 4.18
CA LYS A 178 3.45 -11.55 4.84
C LYS A 178 2.38 -11.30 5.91
N LEU A 179 2.52 -10.23 6.68
CA LEU A 179 1.60 -9.89 7.77
C LEU A 179 0.17 -9.65 7.25
N PHE A 180 0.06 -9.03 6.08
CA PHE A 180 -1.20 -8.70 5.44
C PHE A 180 -1.68 -9.74 4.43
N GLU A 181 -0.98 -10.87 4.30
CA GLU A 181 -1.29 -11.91 3.30
C GLU A 181 -1.44 -11.29 1.90
N THR A 182 -0.57 -10.34 1.55
CA THR A 182 -0.69 -9.54 0.33
C THR A 182 -0.31 -10.35 -0.88
N PHE A 183 -1.18 -10.37 -1.87
CA PHE A 183 -0.86 -10.99 -3.14
C PHE A 183 0.18 -10.17 -3.91
N ILE A 184 1.34 -10.77 -4.16
CA ILE A 184 2.38 -10.25 -5.04
C ILE A 184 2.76 -11.37 -6.01
N PRO A 185 2.69 -11.13 -7.34
CA PRO A 185 3.09 -12.14 -8.33
C PRO A 185 4.54 -12.56 -8.12
N SER A 186 4.82 -13.86 -8.19
CA SER A 186 6.20 -14.38 -8.03
C SER A 186 7.14 -13.84 -9.11
N ASN A 187 6.62 -13.57 -10.30
CA ASN A 187 7.35 -12.98 -11.42
C ASN A 187 7.10 -11.46 -11.57
N VAL A 188 6.71 -10.75 -10.50
CA VAL A 188 6.40 -9.30 -10.55
C VAL A 188 7.49 -8.45 -11.22
N LYS A 189 8.76 -8.84 -11.11
CA LYS A 189 9.89 -8.18 -11.76
C LYS A 189 9.84 -8.30 -13.29
N GLU A 190 9.52 -9.49 -13.80
CA GLU A 190 9.30 -9.73 -15.22
C GLU A 190 8.08 -8.94 -15.73
N LEU A 191 6.99 -8.93 -14.96
CA LEU A 191 5.78 -8.16 -15.31
C LEU A 191 6.06 -6.65 -15.36
N TYR A 192 6.90 -6.15 -14.45
CA TYR A 192 7.34 -4.76 -14.42
C TYR A 192 8.30 -4.40 -15.55
N TRP A 193 9.15 -5.31 -15.99
CA TRP A 193 10.08 -5.03 -17.09
C TRP A 193 9.38 -5.08 -18.45
N TYR A 194 8.64 -6.16 -18.73
CA TYR A 194 8.19 -6.47 -20.09
C TYR A 194 6.70 -6.27 -20.32
N HIS A 195 5.90 -6.19 -19.25
CA HIS A 195 4.44 -6.09 -19.33
C HIS A 195 3.86 -4.88 -18.59
N TRP A 196 4.70 -3.90 -18.24
CA TRP A 196 4.30 -2.81 -17.38
C TRP A 196 3.12 -2.02 -17.94
N LEU A 197 3.11 -1.74 -19.25
CA LEU A 197 2.09 -0.92 -19.87
C LEU A 197 0.73 -1.61 -19.84
N TYR A 198 0.70 -2.94 -19.99
CA TYR A 198 -0.51 -3.75 -19.86
C TYR A 198 -1.08 -3.68 -18.44
N TYR A 199 -0.25 -3.89 -17.41
CA TYR A 199 -0.72 -3.82 -16.02
C TYR A 199 -0.98 -2.38 -15.53
N ALA A 200 -0.31 -1.40 -16.11
CA ALA A 200 -0.56 0.01 -15.89
C ALA A 200 -1.90 0.44 -16.50
N ALA A 201 -2.26 -0.10 -17.67
CA ALA A 201 -3.52 0.18 -18.36
C ALA A 201 -4.76 -0.10 -17.51
N LYS A 202 -4.67 -1.01 -16.52
CA LYS A 202 -5.73 -1.24 -15.53
C LYS A 202 -6.01 -0.05 -14.61
N SER A 203 -5.10 0.93 -14.53
CA SER A 203 -5.35 2.19 -13.82
C SER A 203 -6.04 3.20 -14.73
N PRO A 204 -7.02 3.99 -14.23
CA PRO A 204 -7.78 4.89 -15.09
C PRO A 204 -6.93 5.97 -15.78
N VAL A 205 -5.84 6.42 -15.16
CA VAL A 205 -4.94 7.40 -15.79
C VAL A 205 -4.26 6.83 -17.03
N TRP A 206 -3.76 5.61 -16.97
CA TRP A 206 -3.06 4.96 -18.08
C TRP A 206 -4.05 4.51 -19.14
N GLN A 207 -5.21 4.00 -18.74
CA GLN A 207 -6.30 3.72 -19.68
C GLN A 207 -6.67 4.96 -20.49
N SER A 208 -6.80 6.12 -19.83
CA SER A 208 -7.12 7.38 -20.50
C SER A 208 -6.03 7.80 -21.48
N ARG A 209 -4.75 7.70 -21.08
CA ARG A 209 -3.61 7.97 -21.96
C ARG A 209 -3.61 7.05 -23.17
N ILE A 210 -3.76 5.75 -22.98
CA ILE A 210 -3.76 4.75 -24.07
C ILE A 210 -4.92 5.03 -25.05
N ASN A 211 -6.12 5.30 -24.52
CA ASN A 211 -7.30 5.57 -25.33
C ASN A 211 -7.17 6.84 -26.17
N GLN A 212 -6.53 7.90 -25.66
CA GLN A 212 -6.27 9.14 -26.41
C GLN A 212 -5.43 8.90 -27.68
N TYR A 213 -4.57 7.88 -27.64
CA TYR A 213 -3.70 7.49 -28.76
C TYR A 213 -4.22 6.23 -29.50
N ASN A 214 -5.49 5.86 -29.30
CA ASN A 214 -6.14 4.69 -29.94
C ASN A 214 -5.44 3.34 -29.68
N GLY A 215 -4.71 3.20 -28.58
CA GLY A 215 -4.12 1.91 -28.20
C GLY A 215 -5.19 0.91 -27.73
N LYS A 216 -4.97 -0.37 -28.03
CA LYS A 216 -5.86 -1.47 -27.62
C LYS A 216 -5.09 -2.44 -26.73
N ILE A 217 -5.69 -2.80 -25.61
CA ILE A 217 -5.11 -3.76 -24.68
C ILE A 217 -5.21 -5.15 -25.29
N ASN A 218 -4.09 -5.86 -25.36
CA ASN A 218 -4.01 -7.22 -25.84
C ASN A 218 -3.77 -8.16 -24.66
N HIS A 219 -4.79 -8.93 -24.30
CA HIS A 219 -4.75 -9.86 -23.17
C HIS A 219 -3.99 -11.17 -23.47
N GLU A 220 -3.80 -11.52 -24.75
CA GLU A 220 -3.06 -12.73 -25.14
C GLU A 220 -1.56 -12.51 -24.99
N ASN A 221 -1.07 -11.35 -25.44
CA ASN A 221 0.34 -10.99 -25.41
C ASN A 221 0.75 -10.17 -24.18
N LEU A 222 -0.22 -9.77 -23.34
CA LEU A 222 -0.03 -8.84 -22.22
C LEU A 222 0.67 -7.55 -22.66
N SER A 223 0.17 -6.95 -23.76
CA SER A 223 0.70 -5.76 -24.41
C SER A 223 -0.39 -4.71 -24.67
N VAL A 224 0.02 -3.56 -25.21
CA VAL A 224 -0.88 -2.55 -25.78
C VAL A 224 -0.48 -2.31 -27.22
N ASP A 225 -1.40 -2.61 -28.13
CA ASP A 225 -1.18 -2.54 -29.57
C ASP A 225 -1.76 -1.22 -30.10
N PHE A 226 -0.94 -0.44 -30.81
CA PHE A 226 -1.38 0.76 -31.52
C PHE A 226 -1.59 0.37 -32.99
N HIS A 227 -2.78 0.62 -33.54
CA HIS A 227 -3.10 0.21 -34.92
C HIS A 227 -2.18 0.91 -35.93
N ASP A 228 -1.66 0.13 -36.90
CA ASP A 228 -0.63 0.52 -37.89
C ASP A 228 -0.96 1.77 -38.73
N GLU A 229 -2.23 2.15 -38.83
CA GLU A 229 -2.66 3.32 -39.61
C GLU A 229 -2.19 4.67 -39.04
N CYS A 230 -1.50 4.69 -37.89
CA CYS A 230 -0.96 5.90 -37.26
C CYS A 230 0.36 5.64 -36.47
N GLU A 231 1.44 5.21 -37.14
CA GLU A 231 2.79 5.12 -36.54
C GLU A 231 3.18 6.41 -35.77
N GLU A 232 2.76 7.57 -36.28
CA GLU A 232 2.97 8.89 -35.65
C GLU A 232 2.37 8.97 -34.24
N LYS A 233 1.18 8.40 -34.00
CA LYS A 233 0.51 8.44 -32.69
C LYS A 233 1.20 7.51 -31.68
N MET A 234 1.69 6.37 -32.14
CA MET A 234 2.48 5.47 -31.31
C MET A 234 3.77 6.17 -30.88
N ALA A 235 4.49 6.77 -31.82
CA ALA A 235 5.71 7.51 -31.54
C ALA A 235 5.46 8.66 -30.55
N GLU A 236 4.37 9.42 -30.72
CA GLU A 236 3.99 10.50 -29.81
C GLU A 236 3.66 9.96 -28.39
N PHE A 237 2.93 8.85 -28.29
CA PHE A 237 2.62 8.22 -27.01
C PHE A 237 3.90 7.84 -26.26
N TYR A 238 4.82 7.11 -26.89
CA TYR A 238 6.07 6.67 -26.25
C TYR A 238 7.01 7.84 -25.97
N SER A 239 6.98 8.89 -26.78
CA SER A 239 7.73 10.12 -26.53
C SER A 239 7.33 10.77 -25.19
N LEU A 240 6.05 10.69 -24.81
CA LEU A 240 5.53 11.29 -23.57
C LEU A 240 5.48 10.30 -22.39
N TRP A 241 5.25 9.01 -22.66
CA TRP A 241 4.90 8.02 -21.64
C TRP A 241 5.73 6.73 -21.69
N GLY A 242 6.74 6.63 -22.56
CA GLY A 242 7.67 5.50 -22.62
C GLY A 242 8.64 5.53 -21.44
N TYR A 243 8.27 4.85 -20.35
CA TYR A 243 9.04 4.92 -19.09
C TYR A 243 10.22 3.94 -19.00
N GLU A 244 10.27 2.91 -19.85
CA GLU A 244 11.38 1.94 -19.94
C GLU A 244 11.86 1.45 -18.56
N PRO A 245 10.99 0.76 -17.80
CA PRO A 245 11.26 0.35 -16.41
C PRO A 245 12.46 -0.58 -16.24
N ASP A 246 12.78 -1.39 -17.24
CA ASP A 246 13.93 -2.30 -17.30
C ASP A 246 15.27 -1.56 -17.42
N GLU A 247 15.28 -0.43 -18.11
CA GLU A 247 16.44 0.45 -18.29
C GLU A 247 16.63 1.45 -17.13
N GLN A 248 15.72 1.47 -16.15
CA GLN A 248 15.85 2.34 -14.97
C GLN A 248 17.01 1.91 -14.07
N PRO A 249 17.66 2.86 -13.35
CA PRO A 249 18.61 2.51 -12.31
C PRO A 249 18.02 1.55 -11.27
N LEU A 250 18.84 0.64 -10.75
CA LEU A 250 18.41 -0.37 -9.76
C LEU A 250 17.73 0.24 -8.54
N GLU A 251 18.16 1.43 -8.10
CA GLU A 251 17.53 2.16 -7.00
C GLU A 251 16.07 2.52 -7.30
N VAL A 252 15.77 2.97 -8.52
CA VAL A 252 14.39 3.30 -8.94
C VAL A 252 13.55 2.03 -9.02
N GLN A 253 14.09 0.96 -9.60
CA GLN A 253 13.41 -0.33 -9.64
C GLN A 253 13.10 -0.85 -8.23
N ASN A 254 14.05 -0.71 -7.29
CA ASN A 254 13.87 -1.06 -5.89
C ASN A 254 12.89 -0.12 -5.17
N ASN A 255 12.80 1.15 -5.55
CA ASN A 255 11.78 2.03 -5.00
C ASN A 255 10.38 1.56 -5.43
N ASN A 256 10.22 1.24 -6.71
CA ASN A 256 8.95 0.80 -7.29
C ASN A 256 8.49 -0.57 -6.80
N LEU A 257 9.40 -1.54 -6.76
CA LEU A 257 9.09 -2.94 -6.47
C LEU A 257 9.70 -3.46 -5.18
N GLY A 258 10.32 -2.64 -4.35
CA GLY A 258 11.08 -3.10 -3.18
C GLY A 258 12.32 -3.90 -3.55
N VAL A 259 13.13 -4.21 -2.53
CA VAL A 259 14.33 -5.04 -2.71
C VAL A 259 13.93 -6.52 -2.72
N PHE A 260 14.21 -7.21 -3.84
CA PHE A 260 14.13 -8.68 -3.94
C PHE A 260 15.53 -9.26 -3.83
N ASP A 261 16.05 -9.34 -2.61
CA ASP A 261 17.20 -10.18 -2.31
C ASP A 261 16.75 -11.38 -1.46
N ASP A 262 17.64 -12.36 -1.26
CA ASP A 262 17.34 -13.55 -0.45
C ASP A 262 16.95 -13.19 1.00
N THR A 263 17.28 -11.97 1.47
CA THR A 263 16.92 -11.47 2.80
C THR A 263 15.51 -10.88 2.87
N TYR A 264 14.85 -10.68 1.73
CA TYR A 264 13.48 -10.17 1.65
C TYR A 264 12.48 -11.00 2.46
N MET A 265 12.64 -12.33 2.43
CA MET A 265 11.80 -13.25 3.22
C MET A 265 12.07 -13.16 4.71
N ASP A 266 13.29 -12.80 5.10
CA ASP A 266 13.76 -12.73 6.48
C ASP A 266 13.43 -11.40 7.15
N ASN A 267 13.29 -10.32 6.37
CA ASN A 267 12.96 -8.96 6.84
C ASN A 267 11.44 -8.68 6.94
N GLN A 268 10.62 -9.72 7.06
CA GLN A 268 9.16 -9.59 7.16
C GLN A 268 8.72 -9.46 8.62
N MET A 269 7.98 -8.39 8.89
CA MET A 269 7.46 -8.04 10.20
C MET A 269 6.37 -9.02 10.64
N GLY A 270 6.58 -9.66 11.79
CA GLY A 270 5.55 -10.46 12.43
C GLY A 270 4.52 -9.61 13.19
N ILE A 271 3.36 -10.16 13.52
CA ILE A 271 2.31 -9.44 14.28
C ILE A 271 2.84 -8.86 15.61
N LYS A 272 3.71 -9.60 16.31
CA LYS A 272 4.31 -9.14 17.56
C LYS A 272 5.16 -7.89 17.35
N GLU A 273 6.01 -7.90 16.33
CA GLU A 273 6.88 -6.78 15.98
C GLU A 273 6.07 -5.57 15.49
N PHE A 274 5.03 -5.79 14.69
CA PHE A 274 4.10 -4.73 14.28
C PHE A 274 3.43 -4.08 15.49
N CYS A 275 2.89 -4.89 16.41
CA CYS A 275 2.29 -4.40 17.63
C CYS A 275 3.31 -3.66 18.50
N ASP A 276 4.52 -4.20 18.69
CA ASP A 276 5.57 -3.56 19.49
C ASP A 276 5.97 -2.21 18.90
N THR A 277 6.17 -2.13 17.57
CA THR A 277 6.53 -0.92 16.81
C THR A 277 5.49 0.18 16.98
N TYR A 278 4.20 -0.17 16.86
CA TYR A 278 3.11 0.80 16.91
C TYR A 278 2.44 0.92 18.30
N GLY A 279 3.12 0.45 19.34
CA GLY A 279 2.72 0.66 20.73
C GLY A 279 1.48 -0.11 21.16
N VAL A 280 1.27 -1.32 20.64
CA VAL A 280 0.18 -2.23 21.00
C VAL A 280 0.74 -3.42 21.79
N ASN A 281 0.10 -3.78 22.91
CA ASN A 281 0.42 -4.97 23.68
C ASN A 281 -0.52 -6.12 23.32
N ILE A 282 0.03 -7.25 22.87
CA ILE A 282 -0.76 -8.48 22.66
C ILE A 282 -1.01 -9.16 24.00
N ILE A 283 -2.28 -9.46 24.30
CA ILE A 283 -2.66 -10.18 25.51
C ILE A 283 -2.51 -11.69 25.27
N MET A 284 -1.36 -12.24 25.64
CA MET A 284 -1.15 -13.68 25.63
C MET A 284 -1.94 -14.34 26.78
N LYS A 285 -2.84 -15.28 26.46
CA LYS A 285 -3.37 -16.20 27.48
C LYS A 285 -2.23 -17.13 27.92
N LYS A 286 -1.83 -17.08 29.19
CA LYS A 286 -0.94 -18.09 29.77
C LYS A 286 -1.60 -19.47 29.64
N ILE A 287 -1.09 -20.32 28.75
CA ILE A 287 -1.39 -21.75 28.79
C ILE A 287 -0.50 -22.33 29.88
N MET A 288 -1.07 -22.69 31.04
CA MET A 288 -0.36 -23.53 32.00
C MET A 288 -0.06 -24.86 31.31
N LYS A 289 1.21 -25.14 31.00
CA LYS A 289 1.66 -26.50 30.67
C LYS A 289 1.29 -27.38 31.86
N LYS A 290 0.30 -28.28 31.70
CA LYS A 290 0.12 -29.40 32.63
C LYS A 290 1.44 -30.17 32.62
N LYS A 291 2.13 -30.26 33.76
CA LYS A 291 3.21 -31.24 33.96
C LYS A 291 2.60 -32.61 33.68
N THR A 292 3.01 -33.25 32.59
CA THR A 292 2.74 -34.65 32.34
C THR A 292 3.44 -35.45 33.44
N LYS A 293 2.68 -36.21 34.23
CA LYS A 293 3.26 -37.19 35.16
C LYS A 293 3.92 -38.27 34.32
N GLU A 294 5.25 -38.38 34.39
CA GLU A 294 5.97 -39.56 33.92
C GLU A 294 5.47 -40.77 34.72
N ILE A 295 5.01 -41.79 34.01
CA ILE A 295 4.74 -43.11 34.56
C ILE A 295 6.05 -43.88 34.39
N GLU A 296 6.76 -44.12 35.49
CA GLU A 296 7.89 -45.04 35.53
C GLU A 296 7.38 -46.46 35.23
N VAL A 297 7.78 -46.99 34.07
CA VAL A 297 7.67 -48.41 33.75
C VAL A 297 8.88 -49.10 34.37
N LEU A 298 8.65 -49.86 35.44
CA LEU A 298 9.63 -50.75 36.05
C LEU A 298 9.96 -51.88 35.06
N GLU A 299 11.13 -51.81 34.42
CA GLU A 299 11.78 -52.97 33.80
C GLU A 299 12.28 -53.91 34.91
N ASN A 300 11.47 -54.91 35.26
CA ASN A 300 11.95 -56.06 36.02
C ASN A 300 12.59 -57.07 35.05
N THR A 301 13.92 -57.08 35.13
CA THR A 301 14.87 -58.07 34.62
C THR A 301 14.36 -59.51 34.76
N PHE A 302 14.18 -60.22 33.63
CA PHE A 302 14.12 -61.68 33.60
C PHE A 302 15.53 -62.23 33.36
N VAL A 303 16.10 -62.84 34.40
CA VAL A 303 17.35 -63.60 34.36
C VAL A 303 17.05 -65.01 33.85
N PRO A 304 17.79 -65.58 32.88
CA PRO A 304 17.67 -66.98 32.52
C PRO A 304 18.45 -67.86 33.52
N ARG A 305 17.82 -68.91 34.05
CA ARG A 305 18.53 -70.04 34.67
C ARG A 305 18.25 -71.31 33.89
N ASN A 306 19.33 -71.91 33.42
CA ASN A 306 19.43 -73.29 33.01
C ASN A 306 19.18 -74.22 34.20
N SER A 307 18.36 -75.25 33.96
CA SER A 307 18.56 -76.63 34.44
C SER A 307 17.66 -77.55 33.63
#